data_AF-A0A8T7MD13-F1
#
_entry.id   AF-A0A8T7MD13-F1
#
_cell.length_a   1.000
_cell.length_b   1.000
_cell.length_c   1.000
_cell.angle_alpha   90.00
_cell.angle_beta   90.00
_cell.angle_gamma   90.00
#
_symmetry.space_group_name_H-M   'P 1'
#
loop_
_entity.id
_entity.type
_entity.pdbx_description
1 polymer ?
#
loop_
_entity_poly.entity_id
_entity_poly.type
_entity_poly.pdbx_seq_one_letter_code
_entity_poly.pdbx_strand_id
1 'polypeptide(L)' 'MSMAVLKEVVFVAMGNEVFRRRLAFEPDEVLGYFDLSKEELSALRLGDKEKMVALGLDENLAEYGRLLFSKRRS' A
#
# COMPACT_ATOMS: atom_id res chain seq x y z
N MET A 1 -2.29 -17.74 -3.20
CA MET A 1 -3.15 -16.55 -3.10
C MET A 1 -2.35 -15.52 -2.33
N SER A 2 -1.93 -14.39 -2.94
CA SER A 2 -1.53 -13.16 -2.20
C SER A 2 -1.34 -11.93 -3.11
N MET A 3 -0.96 -12.06 -4.39
CA MET A 3 -0.77 -10.92 -5.31
C MET A 3 -1.95 -9.93 -5.42
N ALA A 4 -3.18 -10.38 -5.18
CA ALA A 4 -4.38 -9.54 -5.33
C ALA A 4 -4.53 -8.48 -4.22
N VAL A 5 -4.06 -8.75 -3.00
CA VAL A 5 -4.36 -7.92 -1.82
C VAL A 5 -3.55 -6.63 -1.84
N LEU A 6 -2.26 -6.70 -2.18
CA LEU A 6 -1.42 -5.51 -2.34
C LEU A 6 -2.00 -4.55 -3.39
N LYS A 7 -2.48 -5.12 -4.52
CA LYS A 7 -3.15 -4.38 -5.59
C LYS A 7 -4.44 -3.73 -5.12
N GLU A 8 -5.25 -4.48 -4.37
CA GLU A 8 -6.51 -4.00 -3.81
C GLU A 8 -6.29 -2.81 -2.87
N VAL A 9 -5.33 -2.89 -1.94
CA VAL A 9 -5.05 -1.80 -0.99
C VAL A 9 -4.72 -0.49 -1.74
N VAL A 10 -3.83 -0.57 -2.72
CA VAL A 10 -3.42 0.60 -3.51
C VAL A 10 -4.58 1.12 -4.35
N PHE A 11 -5.37 0.23 -4.95
CA PHE A 11 -6.52 0.60 -5.77
C PHE A 11 -7.63 1.28 -4.95
N VAL A 12 -7.97 0.73 -3.77
CA VAL A 12 -8.93 1.34 -2.83
C VAL A 12 -8.43 2.71 -2.41
N ALA A 13 -7.14 2.85 -2.12
CA ALA A 13 -6.55 4.14 -1.78
C ALA A 13 -6.66 5.16 -2.91
N MET A 14 -6.66 4.77 -4.19
CA MET A 14 -6.86 5.71 -5.31
C MET A 14 -8.27 6.30 -5.32
N GLY A 15 -9.29 5.46 -5.10
CA GLY A 15 -10.69 5.87 -5.19
C GLY A 15 -11.32 6.40 -3.91
N ASN A 16 -10.75 6.11 -2.74
CA ASN A 16 -11.40 6.35 -1.45
C ASN A 16 -10.61 7.34 -0.58
N GLU A 17 -11.11 8.58 -0.48
CA GLU A 17 -10.49 9.62 0.34
C GLU A 17 -10.52 9.31 1.85
N VAL A 18 -11.63 8.74 2.34
CA VAL A 18 -11.76 8.35 3.75
C VAL A 18 -10.72 7.28 4.09
N PHE A 19 -10.56 6.30 3.20
CA PHE A 19 -9.52 5.29 3.33
C PHE A 19 -8.13 5.91 3.37
N ARG A 20 -7.79 6.84 2.46
CA ARG A 20 -6.48 7.53 2.51
C ARG A 20 -6.26 8.29 3.80
N ARG A 21 -7.27 8.98 4.31
CA ARG A 21 -7.19 9.71 5.59
C ARG A 21 -6.93 8.73 6.74
N ARG A 22 -7.77 7.70 6.89
CA ARG A 22 -7.58 6.66 7.92
C ARG A 22 -6.23 5.99 7.78
N LEU A 23 -5.84 5.64 6.56
CA LEU A 23 -4.56 5.02 6.26
C LEU A 23 -3.41 5.91 6.71
N ALA A 24 -3.51 7.25 6.59
CA ALA A 24 -2.50 8.20 7.03
C ALA A 24 -2.41 8.29 8.57
N PHE A 25 -3.54 8.32 9.28
CA PHE A 25 -3.58 8.44 10.74
C PHE A 25 -3.34 7.10 11.46
N GLU A 26 -3.89 6.01 10.95
CA GLU A 26 -3.94 4.67 11.57
C GLU A 26 -3.54 3.58 10.56
N PRO A 27 -2.30 3.59 10.01
CA PRO A 27 -1.88 2.61 9.01
C PRO A 27 -1.97 1.16 9.46
N ASP A 28 -1.55 0.88 10.69
CA ASP A 28 -1.49 -0.50 11.20
C ASP A 28 -2.88 -1.09 11.34
N GLU A 29 -3.82 -0.28 11.81
CA GLU A 29 -5.22 -0.71 11.91
C GLU A 29 -5.81 -0.92 10.51
N VAL A 30 -5.64 0.05 9.60
CA VAL A 30 -6.20 -0.03 8.25
C VAL A 30 -5.61 -1.19 7.45
N LEU A 31 -4.28 -1.38 7.49
CA LEU A 31 -3.62 -2.48 6.81
C LEU A 31 -3.90 -3.84 7.49
N GLY A 32 -4.19 -3.85 8.79
CA GLY A 32 -4.54 -5.07 9.53
C GLY A 32 -5.89 -5.69 9.11
N TYR A 33 -6.76 -4.95 8.43
CA TYR A 33 -7.98 -5.50 7.83
C TYR A 33 -7.72 -6.30 6.53
N PHE A 34 -6.51 -6.21 5.99
CA PHE A 34 -6.10 -6.94 4.78
C PHE A 34 -5.20 -8.10 5.16
N ASP A 35 -5.36 -9.23 4.46
CA ASP A 35 -4.49 -10.40 4.62
C ASP A 35 -3.16 -10.20 3.87
N LEU A 36 -2.39 -9.20 4.31
CA LEU A 36 -1.09 -8.87 3.75
C LEU A 36 -0.02 -9.77 4.37
N SER A 37 0.83 -10.32 3.51
CA SER A 37 2.06 -10.95 3.95
C SER A 37 3.02 -9.92 4.57
N LYS A 38 3.98 -10.40 5.35
CA LYS A 38 5.01 -9.55 5.96
C LYS A 38 5.80 -8.74 4.93
N GLU A 39 6.00 -9.31 3.74
CA GLU A 39 6.73 -8.65 2.65
C GLU A 39 5.93 -7.52 2.01
N GLU A 40 4.64 -7.75 1.75
CA GLU A 40 3.71 -6.74 1.22
C GLU A 40 3.52 -5.58 2.20
N LEU A 41 3.30 -5.90 3.47
CA LEU A 41 3.21 -4.89 4.53
C LEU A 41 4.48 -4.06 4.63
N SER A 42 5.66 -4.71 4.55
CA SER A 42 6.95 -4.04 4.52
C SER A 42 7.10 -3.13 3.30
N ALA A 43 6.71 -3.59 2.12
CA ALA A 43 6.78 -2.81 0.88
C ALA A 43 5.89 -1.55 0.99
N LEU A 44 4.64 -1.70 1.45
CA LEU A 44 3.73 -0.59 1.69
C LEU A 44 4.29 0.39 2.72
N ARG A 45 4.68 -0.06 3.91
CA ARG A 45 5.17 0.82 4.99
C ARG A 45 6.40 1.63 4.60
N LEU A 46 7.30 1.03 3.83
CA LEU A 46 8.53 1.69 3.39
C LEU A 46 8.32 2.54 2.13
N GLY A 47 7.15 2.45 1.47
CA GLY A 47 6.95 3.03 0.16
C GLY A 47 7.93 2.47 -0.88
N ASP A 48 8.33 1.21 -0.72
CA ASP A 48 9.34 0.57 -1.57
C ASP A 48 8.72 0.15 -2.91
N LYS A 49 8.85 1.04 -3.90
CA LYS A 49 8.31 0.82 -5.25
C LYS A 49 8.88 -0.44 -5.89
N GLU A 50 10.19 -0.63 -5.84
CA GLU A 50 10.86 -1.75 -6.51
C GLU A 50 10.34 -3.08 -5.93
N LYS A 51 10.19 -3.13 -4.60
CA LYS A 51 9.61 -4.29 -3.93
C LYS A 51 8.13 -4.48 -4.25
N MET A 52 7.33 -3.43 -4.36
CA MET A 52 5.93 -3.55 -4.81
C MET A 52 5.84 -4.13 -6.22
N VAL A 53 6.68 -3.67 -7.15
CA VAL A 53 6.74 -4.21 -8.53
C VAL A 53 7.18 -5.67 -8.52
N ALA A 54 8.21 -6.01 -7.74
CA ALA A 54 8.68 -7.39 -7.60
C ALA A 54 7.60 -8.33 -7.02
N LEU A 55 6.71 -7.80 -6.18
CA LEU A 55 5.54 -8.51 -5.62
C LEU A 55 4.37 -8.61 -6.61
N GLY A 56 4.51 -8.06 -7.83
CA GLY A 56 3.52 -8.18 -8.90
C GLY A 56 2.60 -6.97 -9.08
N LEU A 57 2.91 -5.84 -8.45
CA LEU A 57 2.17 -4.60 -8.66
C LEU A 57 2.59 -3.94 -9.98
N ASP A 58 1.62 -3.45 -10.76
CA ASP A 58 1.91 -2.66 -11.96
C ASP A 58 2.72 -1.41 -11.61
N GLU A 59 3.68 -1.00 -12.46
CA GLU A 59 4.59 0.13 -12.16
C GLU A 59 3.86 1.43 -11.79
N ASN A 60 2.73 1.71 -12.46
CA ASN A 60 1.90 2.89 -12.19
C ASN A 60 1.25 2.81 -10.80
N LEU A 61 0.79 1.63 -10.39
CA LEU A 61 0.21 1.42 -9.06
C LEU A 61 1.31 1.45 -8.00
N ALA A 62 2.48 0.88 -8.28
CA ALA A 62 3.63 0.94 -7.38
C ALA A 62 4.12 2.38 -7.16
N GLU A 63 4.12 3.23 -8.19
CA GLU A 63 4.42 4.66 -8.02
C GLU A 63 3.36 5.35 -7.14
N TYR A 64 2.08 5.05 -7.35
CA TYR A 64 1.01 5.60 -6.50
C TYR A 64 1.16 5.16 -5.03
N GLY A 65 1.40 3.86 -4.81
CA GLY A 65 1.69 3.29 -3.50
C GLY A 65 2.90 3.98 -2.85
N ARG A 66 4.02 4.10 -3.58
CA ARG A 66 5.19 4.85 -3.11
C ARG A 66 4.82 6.23 -2.63
N LEU A 67 4.13 7.04 -3.45
CA LEU A 67 3.76 8.41 -3.09
C LEU A 67 2.83 8.49 -1.87
N LEU A 68 1.92 7.52 -1.73
CA LEU A 68 0.96 7.44 -0.62
C LEU A 68 1.66 7.14 0.72
N PHE A 69 2.66 6.27 0.71
CA PHE A 69 3.35 5.82 1.91
C PHE A 69 4.66 6.57 2.19
N SER A 70 5.32 7.14 1.18
CA SER A 70 6.58 7.89 1.33
C SER A 70 6.38 9.28 1.95
N LYS A 71 5.21 9.90 1.74
CA LYS A 71 4.89 11.24 2.29
C LYS A 71 4.77 11.29 3.81
N ARG A 72 4.81 10.15 4.51
CA ARG A 72 4.68 10.07 5.97
C ARG A 72 5.98 10.24 6.75
N ARG A 73 7.09 10.49 6.06
CA ARG A 73 8.42 10.74 6.67
C ARG A 73 8.82 12.21 6.74
N SER A 74 7.96 13.15 6.33
CA SER A 74 8.20 14.60 6.48
C SER A 74 7.38 15.19 7.62
#